data_AF-A0A7Y5Y5Z3-F1
#
_entry.id   AF-A0A7Y5Y5Z3-F1
#
_cell.length_a   1.000
_cell.length_b   1.000
_cell.length_c   1.000
_cell.angle_alpha   90.00
_cell.angle_beta   90.00
_cell.angle_gamma   90.00
#
_symmetry.space_group_name_H-M   'P 1'
#
loop_
_entity.id
_entity.type
_entity.pdbx_description
1 polymer ?
#
loop_
_entity_poly.entity_id
_entity_poly.type
_entity_poly.pdbx_seq_one_letter_code
_entity_poly.pdbx_strand_id
1 'polypeptide(L)'
;MSQDSQPPQTPLSLEDLRKVVSSTIRLAEELDRLCSAFESVAGQISSPTANALEQELHDVIKQCYGDVADQFECQTCVDLVREIGAVQFVQKILWSEDVTDMAIATSLQTIVPHLNVLVERYPDILMRNAHGALLRLKQSGSGD
;
A
#
# COMPACT_ATOMS: atom_id res chain seq x y z
N MET A 1 5.50 -43.27 28.82
CA MET A 1 4.44 -42.30 29.14
C MET A 1 5.03 -40.92 28.94
N SER A 2 4.81 -40.32 27.78
CA SER A 2 5.30 -38.99 27.45
C SER A 2 4.24 -37.99 27.89
N GLN A 3 4.54 -37.15 28.88
CA GLN A 3 3.69 -36.04 29.26
C GLN A 3 3.84 -34.94 28.22
N ASP A 4 2.80 -34.75 27.41
CA ASP A 4 2.59 -33.54 26.63
C ASP A 4 2.61 -32.33 27.57
N SER A 5 3.71 -31.58 27.55
CA SER A 5 3.85 -30.32 28.26
C SER A 5 3.31 -29.22 27.34
N GLN A 6 1.99 -29.10 27.29
CA GLN A 6 1.34 -27.95 26.65
C GLN A 6 1.68 -26.69 27.48
N PRO A 7 2.25 -25.63 26.89
CA PRO A 7 2.65 -24.44 27.64
C PRO A 7 1.40 -23.79 28.28
N PRO A 8 1.52 -23.23 29.50
CA PRO A 8 0.39 -22.62 30.19
C PRO A 8 -0.09 -21.40 29.39
N GLN A 9 -1.27 -21.50 28.80
CA GLN A 9 -1.97 -20.32 28.28
C GLN A 9 -2.37 -19.47 29.47
N THR A 10 -1.57 -18.45 29.77
CA THR A 10 -1.89 -17.50 30.83
C THR A 10 -3.11 -16.71 30.36
N PRO A 11 -4.25 -16.77 31.06
CA PRO A 11 -5.41 -15.98 30.68
C PRO A 11 -5.04 -14.51 30.74
N LEU A 12 -5.27 -13.78 29.64
CA LEU A 12 -5.08 -12.33 29.57
C LEU A 12 -5.77 -11.68 30.77
N SER A 13 -5.05 -10.84 31.51
CA SER A 13 -5.66 -10.15 32.65
C SER A 13 -6.76 -9.21 32.15
N LEU A 14 -7.74 -8.93 33.02
CA LEU A 14 -8.85 -8.01 32.72
C LEU A 14 -8.33 -6.61 32.33
N GLU A 15 -7.16 -6.22 32.84
CA GLU A 15 -6.48 -4.98 32.49
C GLU A 15 -5.85 -5.03 31.09
N ASP A 16 -5.21 -6.15 30.73
CA ASP A 16 -4.65 -6.35 29.39
C ASP A 16 -5.75 -6.40 28.34
N LEU A 17 -6.87 -7.06 28.65
CA LEU A 17 -8.03 -7.12 27.76
C LEU A 17 -8.63 -5.72 27.54
N ARG A 18 -8.66 -4.87 28.59
CA ARG A 18 -9.10 -3.48 28.48
C ARG A 18 -8.15 -2.62 27.63
N LYS A 19 -6.84 -2.85 27.73
CA LYS A 19 -5.83 -2.19 26.87
C LYS A 19 -5.99 -2.60 25.42
N VAL A 20 -6.21 -3.90 25.15
CA VAL A 20 -6.48 -4.42 23.80
C VAL A 20 -7.73 -3.76 23.23
N VAL A 21 -8.86 -3.79 23.94
CA VAL A 21 -10.11 -3.16 23.49
C VAL A 21 -9.93 -1.67 23.21
N SER A 22 -9.24 -0.94 24.09
CA SER A 22 -9.00 0.51 23.88
C SER A 22 -8.12 0.77 22.65
N SER A 23 -7.12 -0.08 22.41
CA SER A 23 -6.23 0.03 21.25
C SER A 23 -6.97 -0.30 19.96
N THR A 24 -7.85 -1.31 19.98
CA THR A 24 -8.71 -1.68 18.85
C THR A 24 -9.70 -0.56 18.51
N ILE A 25 -10.33 0.06 19.51
CA ILE A 25 -11.23 1.21 19.30
C ILE A 25 -10.46 2.37 18.66
N ARG A 26 -9.27 2.71 19.19
CA ARG A 26 -8.45 3.79 18.63
C ARG A 26 -8.02 3.50 17.20
N LEU A 27 -7.65 2.26 16.91
CA LEU A 27 -7.31 1.82 15.56
C LEU A 27 -8.51 1.97 14.62
N ALA A 28 -9.72 1.60 15.05
CA ALA A 28 -10.93 1.77 14.24
C ALA A 28 -11.24 3.25 13.96
N GLU A 29 -11.04 4.14 14.94
CA GLU A 29 -11.18 5.59 14.75
C GLU A 29 -10.13 6.17 13.79
N GLU A 30 -8.88 5.73 13.89
CA GLU A 30 -7.80 6.10 12.97
C GLU A 30 -8.10 5.60 11.54
N LEU A 31 -8.64 4.39 11.41
CA LEU A 31 -9.06 3.80 10.15
C LEU A 31 -10.22 4.58 9.51
N ASP A 32 -11.18 5.04 10.31
CA ASP A 32 -12.31 5.85 9.84
C ASP A 32 -11.87 7.22 9.35
N ARG A 33 -10.97 7.89 10.08
CA ARG A 33 -10.38 9.16 9.64
C ARG A 33 -9.61 9.00 8.33
N LEU A 34 -8.88 7.91 8.21
CA LEU A 34 -8.12 7.58 7.02
C LEU A 34 -9.05 7.32 5.82
N CYS A 35 -10.17 6.61 6.04
CA CYS A 35 -11.19 6.41 5.02
C CYS A 35 -11.85 7.71 4.55
N SER A 36 -12.27 8.58 5.48
CA SER A 36 -12.86 9.87 5.14
C SER A 36 -11.90 10.79 4.37
N ALA A 37 -10.61 10.75 4.69
CA ALA A 37 -9.59 11.49 3.95
C ALA A 37 -9.51 11.03 2.48
N PHE A 38 -9.64 9.72 2.23
CA PHE A 38 -9.60 9.17 0.88
C PHE A 38 -10.89 9.35 0.07
N GLU A 39 -12.07 9.35 0.72
CA GLU A 39 -13.35 9.66 0.05
C GLU A 39 -13.39 11.10 -0.48
N SER A 40 -12.81 12.05 0.25
CA SER A 40 -12.77 13.47 -0.16
C SER A 40 -12.00 13.71 -1.48
N VAL A 41 -11.17 12.77 -1.91
CA VAL A 41 -10.28 12.91 -3.08
C VAL A 41 -10.70 12.01 -4.26
N ALA A 42 -11.69 11.12 -4.05
CA ALA A 42 -12.12 10.14 -5.05
C ALA A 42 -12.67 10.73 -6.37
N GLY A 43 -12.93 12.05 -6.42
CA GLY A 43 -13.45 12.76 -7.60
C GLY A 43 -12.43 13.24 -8.65
N GLN A 44 -11.13 12.94 -8.51
CA GLN A 44 -10.07 13.66 -9.26
C GLN A 44 -9.09 12.79 -10.07
N ILE A 45 -9.56 11.73 -10.76
CA ILE A 45 -8.69 10.85 -11.58
C ILE A 45 -8.10 11.57 -12.82
N SER A 46 -8.65 12.71 -13.23
CA SER A 46 -8.16 13.53 -14.33
C SER A 46 -7.63 14.88 -13.87
N SER A 47 -6.98 14.92 -12.70
CA SER A 47 -6.45 16.17 -12.15
C SER A 47 -5.01 16.42 -12.58
N PRO A 48 -4.56 17.69 -12.55
CA PRO A 48 -3.16 18.06 -12.75
C PRO A 48 -2.18 17.25 -11.88
N THR A 49 -2.63 16.78 -10.72
CA THR A 49 -1.85 15.97 -9.78
C THR A 49 -1.49 14.60 -10.34
N ALA A 50 -2.39 13.96 -11.11
CA ALA A 50 -2.10 12.67 -11.74
C ALA A 50 -1.02 12.80 -12.82
N ASN A 51 -1.09 13.88 -13.61
CA ASN A 51 -0.08 14.18 -14.64
C ASN A 51 1.29 14.53 -14.00
N ALA A 52 1.28 15.27 -12.89
CA ALA A 52 2.51 15.58 -12.14
C ALA A 52 3.14 14.31 -11.55
N LEU A 53 2.33 13.41 -10.99
CA LEU A 53 2.80 12.10 -10.53
C LEU A 53 3.40 11.27 -11.67
N GLU A 54 2.77 11.24 -12.84
CA GLU A 54 3.28 10.48 -13.98
C GLU A 54 4.64 11.00 -14.46
N GLN A 55 4.81 12.33 -14.54
CA GLN A 55 6.10 12.94 -14.87
C GLN A 55 7.17 12.62 -13.82
N GLU A 56 6.87 12.81 -12.53
CA GLU A 56 7.84 12.49 -11.46
C GLU A 56 8.17 11.00 -11.41
N LEU A 57 7.21 10.12 -11.70
CA LEU A 57 7.45 8.68 -11.76
C LEU A 57 8.41 8.34 -12.90
N HIS A 58 8.28 8.98 -14.08
CA HIS A 58 9.22 8.80 -15.18
C HIS A 58 10.64 9.24 -14.81
N ASP A 59 10.78 10.36 -14.10
CA ASP A 59 12.07 10.84 -13.60
C ASP A 59 12.69 9.86 -12.59
N VAL A 60 11.87 9.31 -11.68
CA VAL A 60 12.29 8.28 -10.72
C VAL A 60 12.78 7.02 -11.44
N ILE A 61 12.02 6.51 -12.42
CA ILE A 61 12.40 5.32 -13.20
C ILE A 61 13.75 5.56 -13.88
N LYS A 62 13.93 6.72 -14.53
CA LYS A 62 15.18 7.09 -15.19
C LYS A 62 16.33 7.24 -14.20
N GLN A 63 16.09 7.76 -13.01
CA GLN A 63 17.12 7.88 -11.96
C GLN A 63 17.58 6.51 -11.45
N CYS A 64 16.66 5.54 -11.31
CA CYS A 64 16.98 4.21 -10.80
C CYS A 64 17.66 3.31 -11.82
N TYR A 65 17.24 3.38 -13.10
CA TYR A 65 17.61 2.39 -14.12
C TYR A 65 18.30 3.00 -15.35
N GLY A 66 18.52 4.32 -15.39
CA GLY A 66 19.10 4.99 -16.55
C GLY A 66 18.12 5.12 -17.71
N ASP A 67 18.64 5.34 -18.92
CA ASP A 67 17.81 5.52 -20.11
C ASP A 67 17.21 4.20 -20.61
N VAL A 68 16.03 4.31 -21.23
CA VAL A 68 15.19 3.19 -21.70
C VAL A 68 15.93 2.24 -22.65
N ALA A 69 16.93 2.75 -23.38
CA ALA A 69 17.73 1.96 -24.32
C ALA A 69 18.70 0.98 -23.64
N ASP A 70 19.03 1.19 -22.37
CA ASP A 70 20.17 0.53 -21.73
C ASP A 70 19.78 -0.57 -20.72
N GLN A 71 18.53 -0.59 -20.23
CA GLN A 71 18.10 -1.54 -19.18
C GLN A 71 16.69 -2.11 -19.39
N PHE A 72 16.59 -3.44 -19.26
CA PHE A 72 15.34 -4.19 -19.35
C PHE A 72 14.34 -3.75 -18.27
N GLU A 73 14.81 -3.45 -17.07
CA GLU A 73 14.03 -2.99 -15.93
C GLU A 73 13.41 -1.62 -16.18
N CYS A 74 14.16 -0.71 -16.84
CA CYS A 74 13.66 0.61 -17.24
C CYS A 74 12.53 0.48 -18.26
N GLN A 75 12.75 -0.30 -19.31
CA GLN A 75 11.73 -0.58 -20.34
C GLN A 75 10.48 -1.23 -19.73
N THR A 76 10.67 -2.20 -18.83
CA THR A 76 9.56 -2.87 -18.12
C THR A 76 8.76 -1.88 -17.28
N CYS A 77 9.41 -0.98 -16.53
CA CYS A 77 8.72 0.06 -15.78
C CYS A 77 7.91 0.98 -16.69
N VAL A 78 8.51 1.46 -17.77
CA VAL A 78 7.85 2.38 -18.72
C VAL A 78 6.65 1.72 -19.40
N ASP A 79 6.79 0.47 -19.84
CA ASP A 79 5.70 -0.28 -20.48
C ASP A 79 4.54 -0.50 -19.50
N LEU A 80 4.83 -0.88 -18.26
CA LEU A 80 3.81 -1.05 -17.23
C LEU A 80 3.13 0.29 -16.91
N VAL A 81 3.86 1.38 -16.73
CA VAL A 81 3.27 2.71 -16.51
C VAL A 81 2.36 3.11 -17.66
N ARG A 82 2.74 2.83 -18.91
CA ARG A 82 1.90 3.09 -20.08
C ARG A 82 0.63 2.23 -20.11
N GLU A 83 0.72 0.98 -19.67
CA GLU A 83 -0.40 0.02 -19.72
C GLU A 83 -1.44 0.28 -18.63
N ILE A 84 -1.00 0.49 -17.38
CA ILE A 84 -1.88 0.56 -16.20
C ILE A 84 -1.97 1.97 -15.59
N GLY A 85 -1.11 2.89 -16.02
CA GLY A 85 -1.01 4.24 -15.48
C GLY A 85 -0.15 4.33 -14.21
N ALA A 86 0.41 5.52 -13.96
CA ALA A 86 1.35 5.77 -12.86
C ALA A 86 0.78 5.44 -11.48
N VAL A 87 -0.49 5.78 -11.22
CA VAL A 87 -1.14 5.52 -9.93
C VAL A 87 -1.22 4.02 -9.66
N GLN A 88 -1.67 3.23 -10.64
CA GLN A 88 -1.82 1.79 -10.47
C GLN A 88 -0.45 1.09 -10.40
N PHE A 89 0.53 1.59 -11.15
CA PHE A 89 1.90 1.10 -11.09
C PHE A 89 2.47 1.20 -9.67
N VAL A 90 2.46 2.39 -9.09
CA VAL A 90 2.96 2.61 -7.72
C VAL A 90 2.17 1.75 -6.73
N GLN A 91 0.85 1.68 -6.90
CA GLN A 91 0.00 0.87 -6.03
C GLN A 91 0.33 -0.62 -6.08
N LYS A 92 0.56 -1.17 -7.27
CA LYS A 92 0.90 -2.59 -7.44
C LYS A 92 2.29 -2.92 -6.89
N ILE A 93 3.28 -2.05 -7.10
CA ILE A 93 4.63 -2.30 -6.59
C ILE A 93 4.68 -2.25 -5.06
N LEU A 94 3.96 -1.32 -4.43
CA LEU A 94 4.00 -1.14 -2.98
C LEU A 94 3.02 -2.02 -2.20
N TRP A 95 1.88 -2.40 -2.80
CA TRP A 95 0.76 -3.01 -2.07
C TRP A 95 0.17 -4.27 -2.73
N SER A 96 0.76 -4.83 -3.79
CA SER A 96 0.22 -6.08 -4.37
C SER A 96 0.43 -7.26 -3.41
N GLU A 97 -0.63 -8.01 -3.15
CA GLU A 97 -0.62 -9.26 -2.38
C GLU A 97 -0.35 -10.48 -3.28
N ASP A 98 -0.34 -10.31 -4.61
CA ASP A 98 -0.23 -11.41 -5.57
C ASP A 98 1.23 -11.89 -5.75
N VAL A 99 1.43 -13.19 -5.56
CA VAL A 99 2.75 -13.85 -5.55
C VAL A 99 3.44 -13.83 -6.92
N THR A 100 2.69 -13.71 -8.02
CA THR A 100 3.24 -13.51 -9.37
C THR A 100 3.74 -12.09 -9.60
N ASP A 101 3.15 -11.08 -8.93
CA ASP A 101 3.64 -9.70 -8.95
C ASP A 101 4.90 -9.54 -8.06
N MET A 102 5.13 -10.45 -7.09
CA MET A 102 6.33 -10.44 -6.25
C MET A 102 7.63 -10.61 -7.05
N ALA A 103 7.64 -11.32 -8.17
CA ALA A 103 8.84 -11.46 -9.00
C ALA A 103 9.21 -10.12 -9.67
N ILE A 104 8.21 -9.39 -10.16
CA ILE A 104 8.39 -8.05 -10.72
C ILE A 104 8.76 -7.07 -9.60
N ALA A 105 8.08 -7.10 -8.46
CA ALA A 105 8.40 -6.26 -7.30
C ALA A 105 9.81 -6.55 -6.75
N THR A 106 10.27 -7.80 -6.81
CA THR A 106 11.63 -8.21 -6.41
C THR A 106 12.67 -7.66 -7.38
N SER A 107 12.43 -7.80 -8.69
CA SER A 107 13.31 -7.23 -9.73
C SER A 107 13.33 -5.70 -9.71
N LEU A 108 12.24 -5.08 -9.24
CA LEU A 108 12.10 -3.62 -9.14
C LEU A 108 12.40 -3.09 -7.73
N GLN A 109 13.04 -3.85 -6.84
CA GLN A 109 13.32 -3.40 -5.46
C GLN A 109 14.08 -2.07 -5.39
N THR A 110 14.93 -1.79 -6.37
CA THR A 110 15.70 -0.54 -6.45
C THR A 110 14.80 0.70 -6.51
N ILE A 111 13.61 0.62 -7.11
CA ILE A 111 12.69 1.77 -7.23
C ILE A 111 11.87 2.01 -5.96
N VAL A 112 11.67 0.98 -5.13
CA VAL A 112 10.76 1.00 -3.98
C VAL A 112 11.00 2.16 -3.00
N PRO A 113 12.25 2.47 -2.59
CA PRO A 113 12.50 3.62 -1.71
C PRO A 113 12.02 4.95 -2.32
N HIS A 114 12.15 5.11 -3.63
CA HIS A 114 11.73 6.32 -4.34
C HIS A 114 10.21 6.39 -4.50
N LEU A 115 9.54 5.25 -4.68
CA LEU A 115 8.08 5.20 -4.71
C LEU A 115 7.47 5.60 -3.36
N ASN A 116 8.09 5.24 -2.24
CA ASN A 116 7.61 5.69 -0.92
C ASN A 116 7.63 7.21 -0.77
N VAL A 117 8.63 7.89 -1.34
CA VAL A 117 8.67 9.37 -1.38
C VAL A 117 7.52 9.93 -2.21
N LEU A 118 7.13 9.28 -3.31
CA LEU A 118 5.97 9.68 -4.10
C LEU A 118 4.67 9.50 -3.31
N VAL A 119 4.55 8.46 -2.49
CA VAL A 119 3.39 8.27 -1.60
C VAL A 119 3.26 9.39 -0.56
N GLU A 120 4.37 9.86 0.02
CA GLU A 120 4.36 10.99 0.95
C GLU A 120 3.96 12.31 0.28
N ARG A 121 4.34 12.49 -0.99
CA ARG A 121 4.05 13.71 -1.77
C ARG A 121 2.66 13.72 -2.40
N TYR A 122 2.16 12.55 -2.78
CA TYR A 122 0.87 12.36 -3.47
C TYR A 122 -0.05 11.39 -2.72
N PRO A 123 -0.24 11.55 -1.39
CA PRO A 123 -0.96 10.56 -0.58
C PRO A 123 -2.39 10.39 -1.05
N ASP A 124 -3.02 11.49 -1.45
CA ASP A 124 -4.43 11.59 -1.82
C ASP A 124 -4.82 10.72 -3.02
N ILE A 125 -3.93 10.59 -4.01
CA ILE A 125 -4.19 9.81 -5.23
C ILE A 125 -3.63 8.39 -5.12
N LEU A 126 -2.50 8.20 -4.42
CA LEU A 126 -1.82 6.91 -4.32
C LEU A 126 -2.46 6.00 -3.28
N MET A 127 -2.99 6.53 -2.18
CA MET A 127 -3.59 5.72 -1.11
C MET A 127 -5.07 5.37 -1.37
N ARG A 128 -5.63 5.73 -2.53
CA ARG A 128 -7.03 5.45 -2.88
C ARG A 128 -7.40 3.95 -2.86
N ASN A 129 -6.48 3.05 -3.21
CA ASN A 129 -6.75 1.61 -3.12
C ASN A 129 -6.59 1.08 -1.69
N ALA A 130 -5.72 1.70 -0.88
CA ALA A 130 -5.67 1.46 0.56
C ALA A 130 -7.02 1.81 1.20
N HIS A 131 -7.71 2.86 0.75
CA HIS A 131 -9.09 3.12 1.16
C HIS A 131 -10.04 1.95 0.94
N GLY A 132 -10.03 1.36 -0.27
CA GLY A 132 -10.90 0.22 -0.58
C GLY A 132 -10.56 -1.02 0.26
N ALA A 133 -9.28 -1.26 0.53
CA ALA A 133 -8.83 -2.33 1.43
C ALA A 133 -9.24 -2.07 2.88
N LEU A 134 -9.09 -0.83 3.38
CA LEU A 134 -9.50 -0.41 4.72
C LEU A 134 -11.02 -0.48 4.90
N LEU A 135 -11.80 -0.06 3.90
CA LEU A 135 -13.27 -0.23 3.90
C LEU A 135 -13.67 -1.70 3.95
N ARG A 136 -13.00 -2.57 3.18
CA ARG A 136 -13.25 -4.01 3.25
C ARG A 136 -12.90 -4.57 4.63
N LEU A 137 -11.79 -4.18 5.24
CA LEU A 137 -11.44 -4.56 6.60
C LEU A 137 -12.49 -4.09 7.62
N LYS A 138 -12.95 -2.84 7.51
CA LYS A 138 -14.02 -2.28 8.35
C LYS A 138 -15.34 -3.07 8.20
N GLN A 139 -15.72 -3.42 6.98
CA GLN A 139 -16.93 -4.19 6.69
C GLN A 139 -16.82 -5.65 7.13
N SER A 140 -15.63 -6.25 7.00
CA SER A 140 -15.34 -7.62 7.46
C SER A 140 -15.37 -7.74 8.99
N GLY A 141 -15.07 -6.66 9.72
CA GLY A 141 -15.18 -6.60 11.17
C GLY A 141 -16.57 -6.24 11.71
N SER A 142 -17.55 -5.94 10.83
CA SER A 142 -18.92 -5.59 11.20
C SER A 142 -19.91 -6.75 10.99
N GLY A 143 -19.41 -7.95 10.70
CA GLY A 143 -20.21 -9.16 10.52
C GLY A 143 -20.07 -10.12 11.71
N ASP A 144 -20.80 -9.83 12.79
CA ASP A 144 -21.39 -10.81 13.71
C ASP A 144 -22.51 -10.15 14.53
#